data_AF-A0A924ZGG1-F1
#
_entry.id   AF-A0A924ZGG1-F1
#
_cell.length_a   1.000
_cell.length_b   1.000
_cell.length_c   1.000
_cell.angle_alpha   90.00
_cell.angle_beta   90.00
_cell.angle_gamma   90.00
#
_symmetry.space_group_name_H-M   'P 1'
#
loop_
_entity.id
_entity.type
_entity.pdbx_description
1 polymer ?
#
loop_
_entity_poly.entity_id
_entity_poly.type
_entity_poly.pdbx_seq_one_letter_code
_entity_poly.pdbx_strand_id
1 'polypeptide(L)'
;MPAAPLVAEAPLPTDPTVVAGDVTISNPVPTQMLVQQAGAAGIVDWGSFSIGAGHGVQFNNGAGATLNRVTGGNLSSIMGTLRATGSVYLINQNGIVFGKSGVVDTGGSFVASTLDIDNRDFLAGGDDVFAGGSDAYVINLGRISALGGEVALLGRNVVNEGTITAPNGTV
;
A
#
# COMPACT_ATOMS: atom_id res chain seq x y z
N MET A 1 34.14 -23.96 -4.65
CA MET A 1 32.72 -24.16 -4.99
C MET A 1 32.10 -22.78 -5.14
N PRO A 2 31.55 -22.40 -6.30
CA PRO A 2 30.90 -21.10 -6.45
C PRO A 2 29.65 -21.06 -5.56
N ALA A 3 29.51 -19.99 -4.79
CA ALA A 3 28.31 -19.72 -4.01
C ALA A 3 27.12 -19.60 -4.97
N ALA A 4 26.04 -20.32 -4.65
CA ALA A 4 24.77 -20.16 -5.34
C ALA A 4 24.33 -18.68 -5.27
N PRO A 5 23.69 -18.13 -6.31
CA PRO A 5 23.16 -16.78 -6.26
C PRO A 5 22.19 -16.70 -5.09
N LEU A 6 22.36 -15.66 -4.27
CA LEU A 6 21.42 -15.22 -3.25
C LEU A 6 20.06 -15.12 -3.93
N VAL A 7 19.16 -16.06 -3.65
CA VAL A 7 17.76 -15.95 -4.05
C VAL A 7 17.28 -14.67 -3.38
N ALA A 8 17.08 -13.61 -4.17
CA ALA A 8 16.58 -12.35 -3.67
C ALA A 8 15.27 -12.65 -2.94
N GLU A 9 15.29 -12.48 -1.62
CA GLU A 9 14.15 -12.66 -0.74
C GLU A 9 12.99 -11.85 -1.33
N ALA A 10 11.87 -12.51 -1.63
CA ALA A 10 10.77 -11.81 -2.28
C ALA A 10 10.29 -10.72 -1.31
N PRO A 11 10.27 -9.44 -1.74
CA PRO A 11 10.46 -8.35 -0.78
C PRO A 11 9.21 -8.16 0.08
N LEU A 12 9.39 -8.07 1.39
CA LEU A 12 8.51 -7.27 2.24
C LEU A 12 8.94 -5.79 2.14
N PRO A 13 8.08 -4.83 2.55
CA PRO A 13 8.47 -3.42 2.62
C PRO A 13 9.73 -3.20 3.47
N THR A 14 10.54 -2.20 3.13
CA THR A 14 11.84 -1.93 3.77
C THR A 14 11.97 -0.50 4.25
N ASP A 15 12.84 -0.30 5.24
CA ASP A 15 13.21 1.00 5.80
C ASP A 15 12.00 1.84 6.28
N PRO A 16 11.12 1.29 7.14
CA PRO A 16 10.00 2.05 7.68
C PRO A 16 10.47 3.20 8.57
N THR A 17 9.87 4.37 8.36
CA THR A 17 9.98 5.53 9.23
C THR A 17 8.57 6.01 9.58
N VAL A 18 8.19 5.90 10.85
CA VAL A 18 6.89 6.40 11.30
C VAL A 18 6.98 7.92 11.43
N VAL A 19 6.20 8.63 10.62
CA VAL A 19 6.18 10.10 10.56
C VAL A 19 5.10 10.68 11.47
N ALA A 20 3.95 10.00 11.57
CA ALA A 20 2.83 10.43 12.41
C ALA A 20 1.98 9.25 12.87
N GLY A 21 1.27 9.45 13.99
CA GLY A 21 0.43 8.43 14.61
C GLY A 21 1.19 7.44 15.48
N ASP A 22 0.46 6.58 16.17
CA ASP A 22 1.01 5.50 16.97
C ASP A 22 1.01 4.22 16.12
N VAL A 23 2.13 3.99 15.42
CA VAL A 23 2.31 2.86 14.50
C VAL A 23 3.51 2.05 14.93
N THR A 24 3.32 0.75 15.12
CA THR A 24 4.39 -0.21 15.38
C THR A 24 4.43 -1.25 14.27
N ILE A 25 5.64 -1.56 13.80
CA ILE A 25 5.87 -2.44 12.66
C ILE A 25 6.73 -3.60 13.13
N SER A 26 6.31 -4.82 12.83
CA SER A 26 7.04 -6.04 13.19
C SER A 26 6.92 -7.10 12.10
N ASN A 27 7.84 -8.06 12.13
CA ASN A 27 7.86 -9.20 11.22
C ASN A 27 7.69 -10.48 12.05
N PRO A 28 6.45 -10.88 12.39
CA PRO A 28 6.21 -12.04 13.25
C PRO A 28 6.80 -13.34 12.67
N VAL A 29 6.87 -13.43 11.34
CA VAL A 29 7.59 -14.46 10.60
C VAL A 29 8.26 -13.82 9.37
N PRO A 30 9.29 -14.44 8.75
CA PRO A 30 10.01 -13.85 7.62
C PRO A 30 9.13 -13.44 6.43
N THR A 31 8.01 -14.14 6.22
CA THR A 31 7.12 -13.91 5.09
C THR A 31 5.93 -12.99 5.40
N GLN A 32 5.83 -12.47 6.63
CA GLN A 32 4.73 -11.63 7.05
C GLN A 32 5.23 -10.36 7.75
N MET A 33 4.67 -9.22 7.38
CA MET A 33 4.81 -7.97 8.11
C MET A 33 3.48 -7.62 8.76
N LEU A 34 3.54 -7.20 10.01
CA LEU A 34 2.41 -6.73 10.79
C LEU A 34 2.62 -5.25 11.12
N VAL A 35 1.67 -4.42 10.70
CA VAL A 35 1.59 -3.00 11.04
C VAL A 35 0.43 -2.82 12.02
N GLN A 36 0.75 -2.51 13.26
CA GLN A 36 -0.24 -2.22 14.31
C GLN A 36 -0.33 -0.72 14.46
N GLN A 37 -1.54 -0.17 14.29
CA GLN A 37 -1.80 1.26 14.45
C GLN A 37 -2.86 1.47 15.53
N ALA A 38 -2.59 2.39 16.45
CA ALA A 38 -3.59 2.96 17.33
C ALA A 38 -4.00 4.35 16.85
N GLY A 39 -5.29 4.67 17.02
CA GLY A 39 -5.85 5.95 16.61
C GLY A 39 -6.37 5.99 15.17
N ALA A 40 -6.89 7.15 14.78
CA ALA A 40 -7.62 7.33 13.52
C ALA A 40 -6.72 7.43 12.29
N ALA A 41 -5.48 7.90 12.43
CA ALA A 41 -4.58 8.14 11.32
C ALA A 41 -3.12 7.83 11.70
N GLY A 42 -2.37 7.25 10.76
CA GLY A 42 -0.93 7.02 10.87
C GLY A 42 -0.25 7.23 9.52
N ILE A 43 0.99 7.72 9.54
CA ILE A 43 1.81 7.94 8.35
C ILE A 43 3.13 7.21 8.52
N VAL A 44 3.46 6.38 7.53
CA VAL A 44 4.73 5.65 7.45
C VAL A 44 5.37 5.92 6.10
N ASP A 45 6.59 6.45 6.14
CA ASP A 45 7.46 6.53 4.97
C ASP A 45 8.29 5.25 4.84
N TRP A 46 8.48 4.79 3.61
CA TRP A 46 9.18 3.54 3.30
C TRP A 46 10.27 3.77 2.25
N GLY A 47 11.44 3.15 2.45
CA GLY A 47 12.46 3.09 1.39
C GLY A 47 11.98 2.29 0.18
N SER A 48 11.24 1.20 0.41
CA SER A 48 10.51 0.50 -0.63
C SER A 48 9.25 -0.15 -0.05
N PHE A 49 8.19 -0.21 -0.85
CA PHE A 49 6.97 -0.93 -0.49
C PHE A 49 6.59 -1.91 -1.59
N SER A 50 7.10 -3.14 -1.50
CA SER A 50 6.73 -4.26 -2.35
C SER A 50 6.34 -5.45 -1.49
N ILE A 51 5.52 -6.34 -2.05
CA ILE A 51 5.08 -7.57 -1.37
C ILE A 51 5.28 -8.72 -2.36
N GLY A 52 6.30 -9.53 -2.13
CA GLY A 52 6.61 -10.70 -2.95
C GLY A 52 5.51 -11.76 -2.94
N ALA A 53 5.46 -12.62 -3.96
CA ALA A 53 4.54 -13.76 -3.97
C ALA A 53 4.78 -14.65 -2.74
N GLY A 54 3.71 -15.14 -2.11
CA GLY A 54 3.78 -15.89 -0.85
C GLY A 54 4.06 -15.05 0.40
N HIS A 55 4.26 -13.73 0.26
CA HIS A 55 4.46 -12.80 1.38
C HIS A 55 3.17 -12.02 1.66
N GLY A 56 3.05 -11.50 2.88
CA GLY A 56 1.89 -10.77 3.33
C GLY A 56 2.23 -9.54 4.17
N VAL A 57 1.45 -8.48 4.00
CA VAL A 57 1.43 -7.33 4.92
C VAL A 57 0.03 -7.23 5.50
N GLN A 58 -0.06 -7.21 6.83
CA GLN A 58 -1.31 -7.07 7.57
C GLN A 58 -1.29 -5.75 8.33
N PHE A 59 -2.28 -4.88 8.08
CA PHE A 59 -2.55 -3.68 8.85
C PHE A 59 -3.68 -3.94 9.86
N ASN A 60 -3.35 -3.79 11.14
CA ASN A 60 -4.31 -3.79 12.24
C ASN A 60 -4.48 -2.34 12.71
N ASN A 61 -5.29 -1.58 11.98
CA ASN A 61 -5.55 -0.15 12.21
C ASN A 61 -6.99 0.14 12.63
N GLY A 62 -7.75 -0.88 13.03
CA GLY A 62 -9.16 -0.75 13.42
C GLY A 62 -10.00 -0.16 12.28
N ALA A 63 -10.70 0.94 12.56
CA ALA A 63 -11.41 1.74 11.56
C ALA A 63 -10.59 2.96 11.05
N GLY A 64 -9.33 3.09 11.47
CA GLY A 64 -8.45 4.18 11.07
C GLY A 64 -7.86 4.00 9.66
N ALA A 65 -7.09 5.00 9.23
CA ALA A 65 -6.38 5.02 7.97
C ALA A 65 -4.86 5.02 8.18
N THR A 66 -4.14 4.30 7.32
CA THR A 66 -2.67 4.30 7.31
C THR A 66 -2.16 4.76 5.95
N LEU A 67 -1.43 5.87 5.93
CA LEU A 67 -0.72 6.39 4.76
C LEU A 67 0.67 5.76 4.67
N ASN A 68 0.93 5.07 3.57
CA ASN A 68 2.22 4.46 3.25
C ASN A 68 2.80 5.21 2.06
N ARG A 69 3.86 6.00 2.29
CA ARG A 69 4.52 6.75 1.23
C ARG A 69 5.89 6.16 0.92
N VAL A 70 6.14 5.79 -0.33
CA VAL A 70 7.46 5.35 -0.77
C VAL A 70 8.31 6.57 -1.10
N THR A 71 9.43 6.71 -0.39
CA THR A 71 10.39 7.82 -0.56
C THR A 71 11.67 7.38 -1.28
N GLY A 72 11.88 6.08 -1.45
CA GLY A 72 12.95 5.54 -2.30
C GLY A 72 12.61 5.56 -3.80
N GLY A 73 13.54 5.07 -4.62
CA GLY A 73 13.45 5.13 -6.09
C GLY A 73 12.83 3.91 -6.78
N ASN A 74 12.29 2.95 -6.03
CA ASN A 74 11.75 1.72 -6.59
C ASN A 74 10.23 1.78 -6.73
N LEU A 75 9.70 1.21 -7.82
CA LEU A 75 8.26 0.99 -7.96
C LEU A 75 7.74 0.00 -6.90
N SER A 76 6.45 0.07 -6.62
CA SER A 76 5.76 -0.86 -5.72
C SER A 76 5.24 -2.05 -6.49
N SER A 77 5.73 -3.25 -6.19
CA SER A 77 5.31 -4.51 -6.79
C SER A 77 4.55 -5.36 -5.79
N ILE A 78 3.23 -5.42 -5.91
CA ILE A 78 2.32 -6.17 -5.04
C ILE A 78 1.98 -7.50 -5.73
N MET A 79 2.78 -8.52 -5.45
CA MET A 79 2.62 -9.89 -5.97
C MET A 79 2.07 -10.85 -4.91
N GLY A 80 2.18 -10.48 -3.63
CA GLY A 80 1.61 -11.19 -2.49
C GLY A 80 0.31 -10.57 -2.00
N THR A 81 0.10 -10.60 -0.69
CA THR A 81 -1.16 -10.17 -0.07
C THR A 81 -1.01 -8.92 0.79
N LEU A 82 -1.86 -7.92 0.59
CA LEU A 82 -2.04 -6.79 1.49
C LEU A 82 -3.43 -6.90 2.13
N ARG A 83 -3.49 -6.88 3.46
CA ARG A 83 -4.74 -6.90 4.21
C ARG A 83 -4.79 -5.77 5.21
N ALA A 84 -5.98 -5.22 5.44
CA ALA A 84 -6.19 -4.22 6.47
C ALA A 84 -7.56 -4.35 7.14
N THR A 85 -7.62 -4.08 8.43
CA THR A 85 -8.91 -3.94 9.13
C THR A 85 -9.64 -2.65 8.74
N GLY A 86 -8.91 -1.57 8.51
CA GLY A 86 -9.40 -0.23 8.15
C GLY A 86 -8.91 0.18 6.76
N SER A 87 -8.57 1.46 6.60
CA SER A 87 -8.18 2.04 5.31
C SER A 87 -6.67 2.02 5.10
N VAL A 88 -6.23 1.82 3.86
CA VAL A 88 -4.80 1.87 3.48
C VAL A 88 -4.62 2.74 2.25
N TYR A 89 -3.68 3.67 2.35
CA TYR A 89 -3.24 4.52 1.26
C TYR A 89 -1.80 4.11 0.92
N LEU A 90 -1.54 3.80 -0.35
CA LEU A 90 -0.22 3.48 -0.88
C LEU A 90 0.17 4.52 -1.93
N ILE A 91 1.15 5.34 -1.60
CA ILE A 91 1.66 6.41 -2.47
C ILE A 91 3.05 6.02 -2.95
N ASN A 92 3.24 5.93 -4.26
CA ASN A 92 4.55 5.74 -4.85
C ASN A 92 4.65 6.44 -6.20
N GLN A 93 5.36 7.56 -6.24
CA GLN A 93 5.56 8.34 -7.46
C GLN A 93 6.36 7.60 -8.54
N ASN A 94 7.06 6.50 -8.20
CA ASN A 94 7.77 5.66 -9.16
C ASN A 94 6.86 4.63 -9.87
N GLY A 95 5.61 4.48 -9.41
CA GLY A 95 4.64 3.54 -9.97
C GLY A 95 4.24 2.43 -9.03
N ILE A 96 3.06 1.87 -9.28
CA ILE A 96 2.46 0.78 -8.49
C ILE A 96 1.91 -0.28 -9.43
N VAL A 97 2.29 -1.54 -9.19
CA VAL A 97 1.83 -2.69 -9.96
C VAL A 97 1.28 -3.75 -9.00
N PHE A 98 0.00 -4.08 -9.15
CA PHE A 98 -0.63 -5.24 -8.55
C PHE A 98 -0.56 -6.38 -9.56
N GLY A 99 0.27 -7.40 -9.28
CA GLY A 99 0.43 -8.53 -10.19
C GLY A 99 -0.76 -9.47 -10.19
N LYS A 100 -0.76 -10.45 -11.09
CA LYS A 100 -1.86 -11.43 -11.23
C LYS A 100 -2.13 -12.24 -9.94
N SER A 101 -1.11 -12.47 -9.12
CA SER A 101 -1.24 -13.10 -7.80
C SER A 101 -1.44 -12.10 -6.66
N GLY A 102 -1.35 -10.80 -6.95
CA GLY A 102 -1.51 -9.71 -6.01
C GLY A 102 -2.95 -9.63 -5.52
N VAL A 103 -3.11 -9.62 -4.19
CA VAL A 103 -4.40 -9.49 -3.54
C VAL A 103 -4.35 -8.34 -2.54
N VAL A 104 -5.31 -7.43 -2.64
CA VAL A 104 -5.57 -6.37 -1.67
C VAL A 104 -6.98 -6.58 -1.11
N ASP A 105 -7.09 -6.69 0.21
CA ASP A 105 -8.37 -6.76 0.92
C ASP A 105 -8.36 -5.81 2.13
N THR A 106 -9.12 -4.72 2.05
CA THR A 106 -9.26 -3.74 3.14
C THR A 106 -10.68 -3.75 3.71
N GLY A 107 -10.81 -3.58 5.02
CA GLY A 107 -12.10 -3.36 5.67
C GLY A 107 -12.65 -1.96 5.44
N GLY A 108 -11.77 -0.95 5.35
CA GLY A 108 -12.09 0.42 4.94
C GLY A 108 -11.77 0.67 3.46
N SER A 109 -11.35 1.88 3.13
CA SER A 109 -10.95 2.29 1.77
C SER A 109 -9.55 1.82 1.40
N PHE A 110 -9.32 1.62 0.11
CA PHE A 110 -8.00 1.41 -0.44
C PHE A 110 -7.68 2.46 -1.51
N VAL A 111 -6.60 3.20 -1.30
CA VAL A 111 -6.12 4.20 -2.26
C VAL A 111 -4.72 3.81 -2.72
N ALA A 112 -4.51 3.75 -4.03
CA ALA A 112 -3.18 3.57 -4.61
C ALA A 112 -2.91 4.72 -5.59
N SER A 113 -1.82 5.45 -5.37
CA SER A 113 -1.57 6.69 -6.11
C SER A 113 -0.12 6.88 -6.53
N THR A 114 0.09 7.38 -7.76
CA THR A 114 1.37 7.97 -8.19
C THR A 114 1.44 9.49 -7.98
N LEU A 115 0.32 10.11 -7.61
CA LEU A 115 0.26 11.47 -7.07
C LEU A 115 0.46 11.44 -5.55
N ASP A 116 1.00 12.51 -4.97
CA ASP A 116 1.23 12.63 -3.54
C ASP A 116 0.11 13.40 -2.84
N ILE A 117 0.04 13.27 -1.53
CA ILE A 117 -0.86 14.01 -0.64
C ILE A 117 -0.04 14.64 0.48
N ASP A 118 -0.37 15.86 0.92
CA ASP A 118 0.33 16.46 2.06
C ASP A 118 -0.02 15.75 3.38
N ASN A 119 0.96 15.59 4.28
CA ASN A 119 0.74 14.96 5.58
C ASN A 119 -0.34 15.66 6.40
N ARG A 120 -0.38 16.99 6.36
CA ARG A 120 -1.36 17.78 7.11
C ARG A 120 -2.77 17.53 6.59
N ASP A 121 -2.92 17.45 5.27
CA ASP A 121 -4.22 17.28 4.63
C ASP A 121 -4.76 15.87 4.94
N PHE A 122 -3.91 14.82 4.84
CA PHE A 122 -4.27 13.47 5.29
C PHE A 122 -4.67 13.41 6.78
N LEU A 123 -3.89 14.06 7.66
CA LEU A 123 -4.18 14.06 9.11
C LEU A 123 -5.43 14.88 9.47
N ALA A 124 -5.84 15.83 8.63
CA ALA A 124 -7.04 16.62 8.85
C ALA A 124 -8.33 15.81 8.61
N GLY A 125 -8.27 14.72 7.82
CA GLY A 125 -9.40 13.84 7.53
C GLY A 125 -10.53 14.50 6.73
N GLY A 126 -10.18 15.54 5.96
CA GLY A 126 -11.09 16.24 5.05
C GLY A 126 -10.98 15.71 3.62
N ASP A 127 -11.22 16.58 2.64
CA ASP A 127 -11.04 16.21 1.23
C ASP A 127 -9.55 16.06 0.92
N ASP A 128 -9.13 14.82 0.65
CA ASP A 128 -7.77 14.47 0.27
C ASP A 128 -7.44 15.03 -1.12
N VAL A 129 -6.54 16.02 -1.19
CA VAL A 129 -6.08 16.61 -2.45
C VAL A 129 -4.79 15.95 -2.91
N PHE A 130 -4.89 15.10 -3.93
CA PHE A 130 -3.75 14.46 -4.55
C PHE A 130 -3.14 15.35 -5.65
N ALA A 131 -1.83 15.57 -5.59
CA ALA A 131 -1.10 16.40 -6.55
C ALA A 131 0.28 15.82 -6.85
N GLY A 132 0.82 16.12 -8.03
CA GLY A 132 2.15 15.67 -8.42
C GLY A 132 2.33 15.63 -9.93
N GLY A 133 3.60 15.58 -10.35
CA GLY A 133 3.98 15.56 -11.76
C GLY A 133 4.25 14.18 -12.34
N SER A 134 4.08 13.10 -11.57
CA SER A 134 4.51 11.75 -11.98
C SER A 134 3.81 11.27 -13.25
N ASP A 135 4.60 10.73 -14.17
CA ASP A 135 4.15 10.01 -15.37
C ASP A 135 4.04 8.49 -15.13
N ALA A 136 4.31 8.02 -13.91
CA ALA A 136 4.29 6.61 -13.59
C ALA A 136 2.87 6.03 -13.59
N TYR A 137 2.80 4.72 -13.73
CA TYR A 137 1.54 3.98 -13.87
C TYR A 137 1.06 3.42 -12.52
N VAL A 138 -0.27 3.39 -12.36
CA VAL A 138 -0.94 2.44 -11.47
C VAL A 138 -1.53 1.33 -12.32
N ILE A 139 -1.03 0.10 -12.18
CA ILE A 139 -1.47 -1.06 -12.96
C ILE A 139 -2.05 -2.12 -12.02
N ASN A 140 -3.32 -2.46 -12.21
CA ASN A 140 -3.94 -3.60 -11.54
C ASN A 140 -4.11 -4.77 -12.52
N LEU A 141 -3.39 -5.86 -12.28
CA LEU A 141 -3.57 -7.16 -12.93
C LEU A 141 -4.16 -8.22 -11.97
N GLY A 142 -4.33 -7.87 -10.70
CA GLY A 142 -4.70 -8.77 -9.60
C GLY A 142 -6.13 -8.56 -9.12
N ARG A 143 -6.34 -8.69 -7.82
CA ARG A 143 -7.64 -8.45 -7.16
C ARG A 143 -7.50 -7.40 -6.08
N ILE A 144 -8.32 -6.36 -6.16
CA ILE A 144 -8.42 -5.31 -5.15
C ILE A 144 -9.84 -5.26 -4.61
N SER A 145 -9.99 -5.30 -3.30
CA SER A 145 -11.28 -5.27 -2.63
C SER A 145 -11.26 -4.33 -1.42
N ALA A 146 -12.25 -3.44 -1.34
CA ALA A 146 -12.53 -2.61 -0.17
C ALA A 146 -13.95 -2.92 0.32
N LEU A 147 -14.09 -3.51 1.50
CA LEU A 147 -15.39 -4.03 1.97
C LEU A 147 -16.33 -2.93 2.45
N GLY A 148 -15.81 -1.92 3.14
CA GLY A 148 -16.59 -0.85 3.78
C GLY A 148 -16.27 0.56 3.27
N GLY A 149 -15.43 0.68 2.25
CA GLY A 149 -15.00 1.97 1.70
C GLY A 149 -14.81 1.92 0.19
N GLU A 150 -14.10 2.91 -0.33
CA GLU A 150 -13.83 3.05 -1.77
C GLU A 150 -12.54 2.34 -2.19
N VAL A 151 -12.42 2.06 -3.49
CA VAL A 151 -11.14 1.76 -4.13
C VAL A 151 -10.81 2.89 -5.10
N ALA A 152 -9.74 3.64 -4.85
CA ALA A 152 -9.28 4.71 -5.74
C ALA A 152 -7.88 4.38 -6.30
N LEU A 153 -7.76 4.33 -7.62
CA LEU A 153 -6.49 4.23 -8.33
C LEU A 153 -6.19 5.57 -9.00
N LEU A 154 -5.17 6.27 -8.52
CA LEU A 154 -4.90 7.66 -8.87
C LEU A 154 -3.55 7.82 -9.56
N GLY A 155 -3.53 8.54 -10.68
CA GLY A 155 -2.31 8.77 -11.43
C GLY A 155 -2.61 9.32 -12.80
N ARG A 156 -1.59 9.83 -13.48
CA ARG A 156 -1.72 10.26 -14.87
C ARG A 156 -2.04 9.08 -15.80
N ASN A 157 -1.51 7.90 -15.47
CA ASN A 157 -1.74 6.66 -16.21
C ASN A 157 -2.27 5.59 -15.26
N VAL A 158 -3.49 5.11 -15.50
CA VAL A 158 -4.13 4.04 -14.73
C VAL A 158 -4.59 2.94 -15.68
N VAL A 159 -4.23 1.69 -15.37
CA VAL A 159 -4.61 0.51 -16.15
C VAL A 159 -5.20 -0.54 -15.21
N ASN A 160 -6.40 -1.00 -15.51
CA ASN A 160 -7.02 -2.12 -14.80
C ASN A 160 -7.34 -3.26 -15.78
N GLU A 161 -6.60 -4.36 -15.65
CA GLU A 161 -6.86 -5.65 -16.31
C GLU A 161 -7.22 -6.76 -15.31
N GLY A 162 -7.24 -6.43 -14.01
CA GLY A 162 -7.67 -7.28 -12.92
C GLY A 162 -9.12 -7.01 -12.49
N THR A 163 -9.41 -7.36 -11.24
CA THR A 163 -10.71 -7.13 -10.61
C THR A 163 -10.62 -6.09 -9.50
N ILE A 164 -11.61 -5.21 -9.44
CA ILE A 164 -11.79 -4.24 -8.36
C ILE A 164 -13.21 -4.42 -7.82
N THR A 165 -13.37 -4.45 -6.50
CA THR A 165 -14.67 -4.62 -5.87
C THR A 165 -14.80 -3.76 -4.62
N ALA A 166 -15.84 -2.91 -4.58
CA ALA A 166 -16.22 -2.14 -3.39
C ALA A 166 -17.70 -2.36 -3.07
N PRO A 167 -18.08 -3.48 -2.43
CA PRO A 167 -19.49 -3.88 -2.31
C PRO A 167 -20.39 -2.86 -1.61
N ASN A 168 -19.83 -2.11 -0.66
CA ASN A 168 -20.52 -1.06 0.09
C ASN A 168 -19.92 0.33 -0.14
N GLY A 169 -19.20 0.52 -1.25
CA GLY A 169 -18.50 1.76 -1.57
C GLY A 169 -18.44 2.04 -3.06
N THR A 170 -17.42 2.79 -3.49
CA THR A 170 -17.26 3.26 -4.87
C THR A 170 -15.93 2.76 -5.45
N VAL A 171 -15.89 2.62 -6.78
CA VAL A 171 -14.68 2.39 -7.57
C VAL A 171 -14.57 3.50 -8.60
#